data_AF-A0A519K469-F1
#
_entry.id   AF-A0A519K469-F1
#
_cell.length_a   1.000
_cell.length_b   1.000
_cell.length_c   1.000
_cell.angle_alpha   90.00
_cell.angle_beta   90.00
_cell.angle_gamma   90.00
#
_symmetry.space_group_name_H-M   'P 1'
#
loop_
_entity.id
_entity.type
_entity.pdbx_description
1 polymer ?
#
loop_
_entity_poly.entity_id
_entity_poly.type
_entity_poly.pdbx_seq_one_letter_code
_entity_poly.pdbx_strand_id
1 'polypeptide(L)'
;MTTSPDTPLFLKALAGETTSRPPVWFMRQAGRYLPEYRALRATTPGFIEFCHDPEKAAEATLQPMRRFGFDAAIVFADILLIPRALGQEVWFEAGEGPRLGEMPSVEAMRDKAEGAGEALKSIGQTLSLVREQLDPSKALIGFAGAPWTVATYMLDGVARSIGKGERAQARTYAYAEPEKVAAVLDVLVEATAHYLKMQA
;
A
#
# COMPACT_ATOMS: atom_id res chain seq x y z
N MET A 1 -21.04 18.35 8.18
CA MET A 1 -19.92 19.31 8.19
C MET A 1 -19.78 19.82 6.77
N THR A 2 -19.93 21.12 6.52
CA THR A 2 -19.74 21.73 5.20
C THR A 2 -18.25 21.82 4.91
N THR A 3 -17.78 21.28 3.79
CA THR A 3 -16.35 21.35 3.42
C THR A 3 -15.93 22.78 3.08
N SER A 4 -14.65 23.12 3.33
CA SER A 4 -14.08 24.42 2.94
C SER A 4 -14.15 24.60 1.41
N PRO A 5 -14.32 25.82 0.87
CA PRO A 5 -14.25 26.08 -0.57
C PRO A 5 -13.00 25.48 -1.23
N ASP A 6 -11.88 25.44 -0.52
CA ASP A 6 -10.58 24.91 -0.98
C ASP A 6 -10.46 23.38 -0.92
N THR A 7 -11.51 22.67 -0.46
CA THR A 7 -11.49 21.21 -0.35
C THR A 7 -11.43 20.57 -1.74
N PRO A 8 -10.49 19.64 -2.00
CA PRO A 8 -10.39 18.91 -3.25
C PRO A 8 -11.71 18.27 -3.70
N LEU A 9 -11.96 18.29 -5.02
CA LEU A 9 -13.20 17.75 -5.61
C LEU A 9 -13.49 16.30 -5.18
N PHE A 10 -12.43 15.48 -5.12
CA PHE A 10 -12.50 14.09 -4.67
C PHE A 10 -13.02 13.96 -3.23
N LEU A 11 -12.56 14.82 -2.32
CA LEU A 11 -12.99 14.79 -0.92
C LEU A 11 -14.42 15.29 -0.74
N LYS A 12 -14.85 16.29 -1.53
CA LYS A 12 -16.26 16.74 -1.54
C LYS A 12 -17.21 15.61 -1.93
N ALA A 13 -16.87 14.87 -2.99
CA ALA A 13 -17.64 13.71 -3.41
C ALA A 13 -17.69 12.61 -2.34
N LEU A 14 -16.57 12.30 -1.67
CA LEU A 14 -16.54 11.34 -0.56
C LEU A 14 -17.34 11.81 0.67
N ALA A 15 -17.48 13.13 0.87
CA ALA A 15 -18.33 13.71 1.90
C ALA A 15 -19.83 13.67 1.54
N GLY A 16 -20.21 13.15 0.37
CA GLY A 16 -21.58 13.06 -0.10
C GLY A 16 -22.12 14.35 -0.73
N GLU A 17 -21.26 15.32 -1.04
CA GLU A 17 -21.67 16.57 -1.68
C GLU A 17 -21.95 16.36 -3.17
N THR A 18 -22.97 17.04 -3.69
CA THR A 18 -23.21 17.10 -5.15
C THR A 18 -22.17 18.02 -5.77
N THR A 19 -21.40 17.47 -6.71
CA THR A 19 -20.33 18.19 -7.41
C THR A 19 -20.73 18.50 -8.86
N SER A 20 -20.11 19.50 -9.47
CA SER A 20 -20.41 19.90 -10.86
C SER A 20 -20.00 18.85 -11.89
N ARG A 21 -19.04 17.99 -11.56
CA ARG A 21 -18.66 16.79 -12.32
C ARG A 21 -18.12 15.71 -11.37
N PRO A 22 -18.18 14.42 -11.75
CA PRO A 22 -17.53 13.36 -10.98
C PRO A 22 -16.00 13.55 -10.92
N PRO A 23 -15.35 13.36 -9.76
CA PRO A 23 -13.91 13.28 -9.67
C PRO A 23 -13.39 11.94 -10.21
N VAL A 24 -12.21 11.95 -10.83
CA VAL A 24 -11.60 10.75 -11.45
C VAL A 24 -10.15 10.56 -10.99
N TRP A 25 -9.81 9.31 -10.68
CA TRP A 25 -8.46 8.79 -10.51
C TRP A 25 -8.48 7.31 -10.90
N PHE A 26 -7.31 6.67 -11.07
CA PHE A 26 -7.25 5.26 -11.45
C PHE A 26 -6.34 4.45 -10.53
N MET A 27 -6.80 3.25 -10.18
CA MET A 27 -5.92 2.24 -9.58
C MET A 27 -4.74 1.98 -10.52
N ARG A 28 -3.52 1.96 -9.97
CA ARG A 28 -2.27 1.83 -10.73
C ARG A 28 -2.03 2.95 -11.76
N GLN A 29 -2.53 4.17 -11.49
CA GLN A 29 -2.23 5.34 -12.32
C GLN A 29 -0.73 5.64 -12.44
N ALA A 30 0.07 5.34 -11.43
CA ALA A 30 1.52 5.29 -11.53
C ALA A 30 1.96 3.85 -11.86
N GLY A 31 2.49 3.61 -13.06
CA GLY A 31 2.85 2.26 -13.45
C GLY A 31 3.42 2.09 -14.86
N ARG A 32 3.69 0.84 -15.22
CA ARG A 32 4.45 0.40 -16.41
C ARG A 32 3.93 0.88 -17.77
N TYR A 33 2.66 1.33 -17.84
CA TYR A 33 2.11 1.93 -19.07
C TYR A 33 2.73 3.30 -19.38
N LEU A 34 3.36 3.96 -18.39
CA LEU A 34 4.10 5.20 -18.55
C LEU A 34 5.57 4.93 -18.91
N PRO A 35 6.09 5.47 -20.03
CA PRO A 35 7.52 5.41 -20.36
C PRO A 35 8.44 5.96 -19.27
N GLU A 36 8.10 7.11 -18.69
CA GLU A 36 8.85 7.78 -17.61
C GLU A 36 8.88 6.96 -16.32
N TYR A 37 7.80 6.24 -16.01
CA TYR A 37 7.79 5.31 -14.88
C TYR A 37 8.78 4.18 -15.11
N ARG A 38 8.80 3.61 -16.33
CA ARG A 38 9.74 2.53 -16.67
C ARG A 38 11.18 3.01 -16.59
N ALA A 39 11.47 4.22 -17.08
CA ALA A 39 12.80 4.83 -16.99
C ALA A 39 13.23 5.05 -15.53
N LEU A 40 12.36 5.62 -14.70
CA LEU A 40 12.62 5.83 -13.27
C LEU A 40 12.81 4.50 -12.53
N ARG A 41 11.92 3.53 -12.76
CA ARG A 41 11.95 2.21 -12.10
C ARG A 41 13.19 1.41 -12.48
N ALA A 42 13.79 1.64 -13.64
CA ALA A 42 15.05 1.01 -14.05
C ALA A 42 16.27 1.48 -13.22
N THR A 43 16.17 2.61 -12.51
CA THR A 43 17.28 3.16 -11.69
C THR A 43 17.46 2.45 -10.34
N THR A 44 16.46 1.69 -9.88
CA THR A 44 16.53 0.92 -8.62
C THR A 44 16.11 -0.52 -8.91
N PRO A 45 16.98 -1.54 -8.79
CA PRO A 45 16.60 -2.92 -9.08
C PRO A 45 15.45 -3.44 -8.20
N GLY A 46 15.52 -3.21 -6.88
CA GLY A 46 14.55 -3.69 -5.89
C GLY A 46 13.24 -2.90 -5.88
N PHE A 47 12.09 -3.59 -5.94
CA PHE A 47 10.79 -2.91 -5.85
C PHE A 47 10.50 -2.38 -4.45
N ILE A 48 10.79 -3.17 -3.43
CA ILE A 48 10.66 -2.74 -2.03
C ILE A 48 11.59 -1.57 -1.73
N GLU A 49 12.85 -1.65 -2.18
CA GLU A 49 13.81 -0.56 -2.06
C GLU A 49 13.31 0.72 -2.73
N PHE A 50 12.73 0.60 -3.93
CA PHE A 50 12.10 1.72 -4.62
C PHE A 50 10.97 2.36 -3.81
N CYS A 51 10.11 1.56 -3.16
CA CYS A 51 9.05 2.07 -2.28
C CYS A 51 9.60 2.77 -1.02
N HIS A 52 10.80 2.41 -0.57
CA HIS A 52 11.46 3.02 0.58
C HIS A 52 12.35 4.23 0.24
N ASP A 53 12.47 4.59 -1.04
CA ASP A 53 13.14 5.80 -1.53
C ASP A 53 12.08 6.92 -1.72
N PRO A 54 11.95 7.87 -0.78
CA PRO A 54 10.84 8.81 -0.79
C PRO A 54 10.82 9.73 -2.01
N GLU A 55 11.99 10.09 -2.53
CA GLU A 55 12.11 10.96 -3.71
C GLU A 55 11.62 10.23 -4.96
N LYS A 56 12.07 8.99 -5.17
CA LYS A 56 11.64 8.19 -6.32
C LYS A 56 10.17 7.80 -6.24
N ALA A 57 9.67 7.44 -5.05
CA ALA A 57 8.28 7.11 -4.85
C ALA A 57 7.37 8.34 -5.06
N ALA A 58 7.80 9.53 -4.62
CA ALA A 58 7.09 10.78 -4.85
C ALA A 58 7.06 11.13 -6.35
N GLU A 59 8.20 11.03 -7.03
CA GLU A 59 8.28 11.26 -8.47
C GLU A 59 7.36 10.30 -9.24
N ALA A 60 7.38 9.00 -8.94
CA ALA A 60 6.48 8.02 -9.54
C ALA A 60 4.99 8.37 -9.31
N THR A 61 4.65 8.85 -8.11
CA THR A 61 3.29 9.27 -7.74
C THR A 61 2.80 10.47 -8.58
N LEU A 62 3.69 11.43 -8.85
CA LEU A 62 3.37 12.69 -9.51
C LEU A 62 3.33 12.60 -11.06
N GLN A 63 4.03 11.63 -11.66
CA GLN A 63 4.04 11.40 -13.11
C GLN A 63 2.65 11.39 -13.77
N PRO A 64 1.68 10.58 -13.34
CA PRO A 64 0.34 10.59 -13.93
C PRO A 64 -0.41 11.91 -13.71
N MET A 65 -0.17 12.61 -12.60
CA MET A 65 -0.82 13.88 -12.31
C MET A 65 -0.43 14.95 -13.33
N ARG A 66 0.85 14.98 -13.75
CA ARG A 66 1.35 15.88 -14.80
C ARG A 66 0.79 15.58 -16.19
N ARG A 67 0.44 14.32 -16.48
CA ARG A 67 -0.08 13.92 -17.79
C ARG A 67 -1.58 14.12 -17.95
N PHE A 68 -2.35 13.78 -16.93
CA PHE A 68 -3.78 13.54 -17.09
C PHE A 68 -4.66 14.43 -16.20
N GLY A 69 -4.06 15.19 -15.27
CA GLY A 69 -4.80 16.15 -14.45
C GLY A 69 -5.88 15.52 -13.56
N PHE A 70 -5.69 14.27 -13.11
CA PHE A 70 -6.61 13.54 -12.22
C PHE A 70 -6.99 14.35 -10.97
N ASP A 71 -8.07 13.98 -10.31
CA ASP A 71 -8.57 14.67 -9.11
C ASP A 71 -7.93 14.18 -7.81
N ALA A 72 -7.24 13.04 -7.86
CA ALA A 72 -6.47 12.51 -6.76
C ALA A 72 -5.18 11.84 -7.23
N ALA A 73 -4.12 12.02 -6.45
CA ALA A 73 -2.94 11.18 -6.48
C ALA A 73 -3.10 10.04 -5.47
N ILE A 74 -2.51 8.88 -5.73
CA ILE A 74 -2.37 7.79 -4.76
C ILE A 74 -0.89 7.52 -4.59
N VAL A 75 -0.42 7.47 -3.34
CA VAL A 75 1.00 7.26 -3.02
C VAL A 75 1.51 5.98 -3.68
N PHE A 76 2.72 6.04 -4.22
CA PHE A 76 3.39 4.86 -4.74
C PHE A 76 3.95 4.03 -3.58
N ALA A 77 3.24 2.96 -3.20
CA ALA A 77 3.64 2.02 -2.17
C ALA A 77 3.13 0.61 -2.52
N ASP A 78 3.28 -0.35 -1.61
CA ASP A 78 2.76 -1.71 -1.77
C ASP A 78 2.10 -2.24 -0.50
N ILE A 79 1.10 -3.10 -0.64
CA ILE A 79 0.39 -3.68 0.51
C ILE A 79 1.26 -4.65 1.34
N LEU A 80 2.35 -5.17 0.77
CA LEU A 80 3.26 -6.12 1.42
C LEU A 80 4.38 -5.44 2.21
N LEU A 81 4.35 -4.12 2.36
CA LEU A 81 5.24 -3.40 3.27
C LEU A 81 4.97 -3.75 4.75
N ILE A 82 3.71 -4.00 5.13
CA ILE A 82 3.34 -4.39 6.50
C ILE A 82 3.96 -5.74 6.90
N PRO A 83 3.84 -6.83 6.13
CA PRO A 83 4.57 -8.08 6.41
C PRO A 83 6.06 -7.88 6.64
N ARG A 84 6.71 -7.03 5.82
CA ARG A 84 8.13 -6.69 5.99
C ARG A 84 8.40 -5.97 7.30
N ALA A 85 7.57 -4.99 7.67
CA ALA A 85 7.67 -4.29 8.96
C ALA A 85 7.48 -5.24 10.15
N LEU A 86 6.66 -6.27 10.00
CA LEU A 86 6.45 -7.35 10.98
C LEU A 86 7.57 -8.40 10.98
N GLY A 87 8.57 -8.26 10.10
CA GLY A 87 9.77 -9.11 10.07
C GLY A 87 9.69 -10.32 9.14
N GLN A 88 8.68 -10.42 8.28
CA GLN A 88 8.67 -11.42 7.22
C GLN A 88 9.53 -10.94 6.05
N GLU A 89 10.34 -11.83 5.46
CA GLU A 89 11.08 -11.48 4.26
C GLU A 89 10.12 -11.26 3.08
N VAL A 90 10.33 -10.20 2.31
CA VAL A 90 9.52 -9.85 1.13
C VAL A 90 10.45 -9.42 0.00
N TRP A 91 10.34 -10.07 -1.15
CA TRP A 91 11.06 -9.69 -2.38
C TRP A 91 10.16 -9.81 -3.61
N PHE A 92 10.62 -9.24 -4.72
CA PHE A 92 9.88 -9.25 -5.99
C PHE A 92 10.75 -9.87 -7.07
N GLU A 93 10.25 -10.94 -7.69
CA GLU A 93 10.89 -11.58 -8.82
C GLU A 93 10.41 -10.96 -10.13
N ALA A 94 11.35 -10.77 -11.07
CA ALA A 94 11.04 -10.18 -12.36
C ALA A 94 10.05 -11.05 -13.13
N GLY A 95 8.83 -10.54 -13.34
CA GLY A 95 7.77 -11.23 -14.09
C GLY A 95 6.90 -12.19 -13.26
N GLU A 96 7.32 -12.58 -12.04
CA GLU A 96 6.58 -13.57 -11.22
C GLU A 96 5.78 -12.94 -10.07
N GLY A 97 6.06 -11.69 -9.69
CA GLY A 97 5.33 -10.98 -8.63
C GLY A 97 6.02 -11.06 -7.26
N PRO A 98 5.31 -10.71 -6.18
CA PRO A 98 5.89 -10.74 -4.84
C PRO A 98 6.09 -12.17 -4.33
N ARG A 99 7.11 -12.33 -3.49
CA ARG A 99 7.45 -13.54 -2.75
C ARG A 99 7.61 -13.19 -1.28
N LEU A 100 7.19 -14.11 -0.43
CA LEU A 100 7.33 -13.97 1.01
C LEU A 100 8.12 -15.16 1.56
N GLY A 101 8.98 -14.89 2.54
CA GLY A 101 9.71 -15.90 3.28
C GLY A 101 8.81 -16.64 4.27
N GLU A 102 9.42 -17.43 5.16
CA GLU A 102 8.70 -18.04 6.27
C GLU A 102 8.03 -16.98 7.14
N MET A 103 6.80 -17.26 7.56
CA MET A 103 6.05 -16.35 8.42
C MET A 103 6.66 -16.38 9.84
N PRO A 104 6.97 -15.21 10.44
CA PRO A 104 7.40 -15.16 11.83
C PRO A 104 6.31 -15.68 12.78
N SER A 105 6.69 -16.01 14.01
CA SER A 105 5.68 -16.36 15.03
C SER A 105 4.75 -15.17 15.31
N VAL A 106 3.53 -15.47 15.73
CA VAL A 106 2.53 -14.42 16.04
C VAL A 106 3.06 -13.49 17.14
N GLU A 107 3.76 -14.03 18.13
CA GLU A 107 4.39 -13.28 19.22
C GLU A 107 5.43 -12.29 18.68
N ALA A 108 6.34 -12.76 17.81
CA ALA A 108 7.38 -11.93 17.23
C ALA A 108 6.82 -10.82 16.32
N MET A 109 5.70 -11.07 15.65
CA MET A 109 5.01 -10.03 14.87
C MET A 109 4.28 -9.05 15.78
N ARG A 110 3.64 -9.53 16.86
CA ARG A 110 2.93 -8.69 17.84
C ARG A 110 3.87 -7.67 18.48
N ASP A 111 5.08 -8.07 18.84
CA ASP A 111 6.10 -7.17 19.39
C ASP A 111 6.48 -6.00 18.46
N LYS A 112 6.17 -6.10 17.16
CA LYS A 112 6.48 -5.09 16.14
C LYS A 112 5.26 -4.30 15.67
N ALA A 113 4.04 -4.72 16.02
CA ALA A 113 2.82 -4.17 15.47
C ALA A 113 2.64 -2.68 15.78
N GLU A 114 2.85 -2.28 17.03
CA GLU A 114 2.78 -0.88 17.47
C GLU A 114 3.81 0.01 16.72
N GLY A 115 4.99 -0.55 16.45
CA GLY A 115 6.10 0.11 15.74
C GLY A 115 5.93 0.16 14.22
N ALA A 116 4.87 -0.41 13.63
CA ALA A 116 4.71 -0.51 12.19
C ALA A 116 4.70 0.85 11.47
N GLY A 117 4.11 1.88 12.08
CA GLY A 117 4.11 3.24 11.54
C GLY A 117 5.53 3.81 11.42
N GLU A 118 6.34 3.68 12.47
CA GLU A 118 7.73 4.15 12.50
C GLU A 118 8.62 3.34 11.55
N ALA A 119 8.44 2.02 11.51
CA ALA A 119 9.15 1.13 10.58
C ALA A 119 8.88 1.49 9.11
N LEU A 120 7.71 2.07 8.81
CA LEU A 120 7.28 2.47 7.47
C LEU A 120 7.27 4.00 7.28
N LYS A 121 7.98 4.77 8.11
CA LYS A 121 8.02 6.25 8.05
C LYS A 121 8.48 6.81 6.71
N SER A 122 9.25 6.05 5.92
CA SER A 122 9.65 6.46 4.57
C SER A 122 8.45 6.69 3.65
N ILE A 123 7.34 5.98 3.89
CA ILE A 123 6.08 6.22 3.16
C ILE A 123 5.43 7.52 3.62
N GLY A 124 5.50 7.85 4.91
CA GLY A 124 5.11 9.16 5.42
C GLY A 124 5.92 10.29 4.79
N GLN A 125 7.24 10.13 4.68
CA GLN A 125 8.12 11.07 3.99
C GLN A 125 7.72 11.23 2.51
N THR A 126 7.37 10.14 1.84
CA THR A 126 6.86 10.17 0.46
C THR A 126 5.58 10.99 0.37
N LEU A 127 4.62 10.77 1.29
CA LEU A 127 3.37 11.51 1.34
C LEU A 127 3.61 13.02 1.56
N SER A 128 4.54 13.40 2.45
CA SER A 128 4.92 14.80 2.65
C SER A 128 5.48 15.43 1.37
N LEU A 129 6.44 14.77 0.71
CA LEU A 129 7.02 15.24 -0.54
C LEU A 129 5.99 15.38 -1.66
N VAL A 130 5.08 14.41 -1.79
CA VAL A 130 3.99 14.48 -2.77
C VAL A 130 3.06 15.63 -2.42
N ARG A 131 2.69 15.82 -1.16
CA ARG A 131 1.77 16.88 -0.76
C ARG A 131 2.32 18.27 -1.05
N GLU A 132 3.62 18.48 -0.82
CA GLU A 132 4.32 19.75 -1.11
C GLU A 132 4.31 20.10 -2.60
N GLN A 133 4.39 19.10 -3.49
CA GLN A 133 4.47 19.30 -4.94
C GLN A 133 3.13 19.17 -5.67
N LEU A 134 2.18 18.44 -5.08
CA LEU A 134 0.88 18.20 -5.66
C LEU A 134 0.02 19.45 -5.53
N ASP A 135 -0.66 19.82 -6.62
CA ASP A 135 -1.65 20.90 -6.65
C ASP A 135 -2.63 20.78 -5.45
N PRO A 136 -2.78 21.82 -4.61
CA PRO A 136 -3.63 21.79 -3.42
C PRO A 136 -5.09 21.43 -3.69
N SER A 137 -5.59 21.68 -4.91
CA SER A 137 -6.95 21.30 -5.33
C SER A 137 -7.13 19.80 -5.55
N LYS A 138 -6.05 19.02 -5.52
CA LYS A 138 -6.03 17.57 -5.73
C LYS A 138 -5.87 16.83 -4.40
N ALA A 139 -6.63 15.75 -4.23
CA ALA A 139 -6.50 14.89 -3.06
C ALA A 139 -5.24 14.02 -3.14
N LEU A 140 -4.71 13.63 -1.98
CA LEU A 140 -3.65 12.63 -1.87
C LEU A 140 -4.19 11.44 -1.08
N ILE A 141 -4.13 10.26 -1.67
CA ILE A 141 -4.64 9.01 -1.11
C ILE A 141 -3.46 8.21 -0.54
N GLY A 142 -3.46 8.03 0.78
CA GLY A 142 -2.74 6.96 1.46
C GLY A 142 -3.52 5.64 1.39
N PHE A 143 -2.87 4.50 1.60
CA PHE A 143 -3.55 3.20 1.59
C PHE A 143 -2.79 2.12 2.37
N ALA A 144 -3.50 1.02 2.62
CA ALA A 144 -2.97 -0.23 3.14
C ALA A 144 -3.78 -1.41 2.57
N GLY A 145 -3.22 -2.61 2.64
CA GLY A 145 -3.96 -3.84 2.32
C GLY A 145 -4.91 -4.21 3.47
N ALA A 146 -6.09 -4.74 3.15
CA ALA A 146 -6.96 -5.28 4.19
C ALA A 146 -6.30 -6.46 4.92
N PRO A 147 -6.46 -6.61 6.26
CA PRO A 147 -5.80 -7.66 7.04
C PRO A 147 -5.94 -9.07 6.45
N TRP A 148 -7.14 -9.47 6.04
CA TRP A 148 -7.35 -10.77 5.38
C TRP A 148 -6.57 -10.92 4.08
N THR A 149 -6.52 -9.87 3.25
CA THR A 149 -5.77 -9.93 1.99
C THR A 149 -4.28 -10.08 2.27
N VAL A 150 -3.74 -9.31 3.21
CA VAL A 150 -2.31 -9.40 3.58
C VAL A 150 -2.01 -10.76 4.19
N ALA A 151 -2.85 -11.27 5.09
CA ALA A 151 -2.71 -12.60 5.70
C ALA A 151 -2.66 -13.70 4.65
N THR A 152 -3.45 -13.63 3.57
CA THR A 152 -3.39 -14.65 2.50
C THR A 152 -2.00 -14.75 1.87
N TYR A 153 -1.27 -13.64 1.72
CA TYR A 153 0.12 -13.68 1.25
C TYR A 153 1.07 -14.25 2.32
N MET A 154 0.89 -13.84 3.58
CA MET A 154 1.77 -14.26 4.67
C MET A 154 1.68 -15.77 4.96
N LEU A 155 0.46 -16.30 4.96
CA LEU A 155 0.15 -17.71 5.22
C LEU A 155 0.60 -18.63 4.07
N ASP A 156 0.53 -18.15 2.83
CA ASP A 156 1.00 -18.90 1.67
C ASP A 156 2.56 -18.95 1.65
N GLY A 157 3.23 -17.89 2.11
CA GLY A 157 4.68 -17.87 2.38
C GLY A 157 5.55 -18.33 1.21
N VAL A 158 6.49 -19.23 1.49
CA VAL A 158 7.45 -19.81 0.51
C VAL A 158 6.77 -20.77 -0.48
N ALA A 159 5.59 -21.30 -0.15
CA ALA A 159 4.89 -22.25 -1.00
C ALA A 159 4.25 -21.53 -2.20
N ARG A 160 4.70 -21.85 -3.42
CA ARG A 160 4.00 -21.52 -4.69
C ARG A 160 2.71 -22.33 -4.88
N SER A 161 1.98 -22.60 -3.80
CA SER A 161 0.69 -23.29 -3.86
C SER A 161 -0.39 -22.43 -4.52
N ILE A 162 -0.16 -21.12 -4.66
CA ILE A 162 -1.02 -20.23 -5.42
C ILE A 162 -0.83 -20.48 -6.92
N GLY A 163 -1.53 -21.50 -7.43
CA GLY A 163 -2.08 -21.40 -8.77
C GLY A 163 -2.89 -20.09 -8.87
N LYS A 164 -2.78 -19.38 -10.00
CA LYS A 164 -3.62 -18.22 -10.31
C LYS A 164 -5.10 -18.61 -10.17
N GLY A 165 -5.72 -18.42 -9.01
CA GLY A 165 -7.15 -18.67 -8.88
C GLY A 165 -7.71 -18.86 -7.48
N GLU A 166 -7.10 -19.65 -6.59
CA GLU A 166 -7.95 -20.26 -5.55
C GLU A 166 -7.71 -19.82 -4.11
N ARG A 167 -6.57 -19.20 -3.76
CA ARG A 167 -6.18 -18.91 -2.34
C ARG A 167 -6.56 -20.08 -1.39
N ALA A 168 -6.50 -21.30 -1.91
CA ALA A 168 -7.13 -22.46 -1.30
C ALA A 168 -6.39 -22.85 -0.02
N GLN A 169 -5.08 -22.58 0.04
CA GLN A 169 -4.27 -22.83 1.22
C GLN A 169 -4.64 -21.87 2.36
N ALA A 170 -4.62 -20.55 2.15
CA ALA A 170 -5.10 -19.59 3.16
C ALA A 170 -6.52 -19.91 3.66
N ARG A 171 -7.44 -20.32 2.76
CA ARG A 171 -8.80 -20.75 3.15
C ARG A 171 -8.80 -22.05 3.94
N THR A 172 -8.03 -23.05 3.52
CA THR A 172 -7.89 -24.33 4.23
C THR A 172 -7.28 -24.10 5.61
N TYR A 173 -6.29 -23.22 5.70
CA TYR A 173 -5.65 -22.82 6.95
C TYR A 173 -6.63 -22.13 7.90
N ALA A 174 -7.46 -21.23 7.37
CA ALA A 174 -8.54 -20.60 8.14
C ALA A 174 -9.55 -21.61 8.72
N TYR A 175 -9.79 -22.74 8.05
CA TYR A 175 -10.65 -23.82 8.58
C TYR A 175 -9.92 -24.76 9.54
N ALA A 176 -8.65 -25.08 9.25
CA ALA A 176 -7.87 -26.03 10.04
C ALA A 176 -7.33 -25.42 11.35
N GLU A 177 -6.90 -24.16 11.30
CA GLU A 177 -6.29 -23.43 12.41
C GLU A 177 -6.93 -22.04 12.61
N PRO A 178 -8.25 -21.96 12.88
CA PRO A 178 -8.99 -20.70 12.96
C PRO A 178 -8.43 -19.75 14.03
N GLU A 179 -7.99 -20.27 15.17
CA GLU A 179 -7.42 -19.46 16.26
C GLU A 179 -6.10 -18.81 15.86
N LYS A 180 -5.23 -19.53 15.13
CA LYS A 180 -3.97 -18.98 14.64
C LYS A 180 -4.21 -17.92 13.58
N VAL A 181 -5.17 -18.15 12.67
CA VAL A 181 -5.54 -17.14 11.67
C VAL A 181 -6.11 -15.89 12.34
N ALA A 182 -6.98 -16.04 13.34
CA ALA A 182 -7.49 -14.92 14.12
C ALA A 182 -6.34 -14.13 14.77
N ALA A 183 -5.38 -14.83 15.39
CA ALA A 183 -4.25 -14.18 16.03
C ALA A 183 -3.33 -13.41 15.05
N VAL A 184 -3.14 -13.92 13.83
CA VAL A 184 -2.44 -13.20 12.74
C VAL A 184 -3.23 -11.96 12.30
N LEU A 185 -4.56 -12.08 12.17
CA LEU A 185 -5.42 -10.97 11.79
C LEU A 185 -5.40 -9.85 12.85
N ASP A 186 -5.39 -10.19 14.14
CA ASP A 186 -5.30 -9.20 15.22
C ASP A 186 -4.02 -8.37 15.11
N VAL A 187 -2.89 -9.02 14.88
CA VAL A 187 -1.59 -8.35 14.67
C VAL A 187 -1.63 -7.45 13.43
N LEU A 188 -2.22 -7.93 12.33
CA LEU A 188 -2.34 -7.16 11.10
C LEU A 188 -3.27 -5.96 11.26
N VAL A 189 -4.36 -6.08 12.03
CA VAL A 189 -5.26 -4.96 12.33
C VAL A 189 -4.51 -3.86 13.07
N GLU A 190 -3.77 -4.23 14.13
CA GLU A 190 -2.98 -3.29 14.92
C GLU A 190 -1.91 -2.59 14.05
N ALA A 191 -1.07 -3.36 13.36
CA ALA A 191 -0.03 -2.82 12.49
C ALA A 191 -0.60 -1.93 11.37
N THR A 192 -1.74 -2.33 10.77
CA THR A 192 -2.41 -1.54 9.74
C THR A 192 -2.95 -0.23 10.31
N ALA A 193 -3.50 -0.23 11.53
CA ALA A 193 -3.99 0.98 12.18
C ALA A 193 -2.85 1.97 12.45
N HIS A 194 -1.73 1.50 13.01
CA HIS A 194 -0.54 2.34 13.22
C HIS A 194 0.03 2.89 11.91
N TYR A 195 0.07 2.07 10.86
CA TYR A 195 0.54 2.50 9.55
C TYR A 195 -0.39 3.53 8.89
N LEU A 196 -1.71 3.32 8.90
CA LEU A 196 -2.66 4.29 8.35
C LEU A 196 -2.69 5.59 9.15
N LYS A 197 -2.55 5.53 10.49
CA LYS A 197 -2.44 6.72 11.34
C LYS A 197 -1.19 7.55 11.02
N MET A 198 -0.07 6.91 10.72
CA MET A 198 1.16 7.59 10.31
C MET A 198 0.99 8.31 8.96
N GLN A 199 0.14 7.80 8.07
CA GLN A 199 -0.14 8.42 6.76
C GLN A 199 -1.10 9.62 6.81
N ALA A 200 -1.79 9.84 7.93
CA ALA A 200 -2.89 10.80 8.06
C ALA A 200 -2.45 12.21 8.45
#